data_AF-A0A1S6JEC4-F1
#
_entry.id   AF-A0A1S6JEC4-F1
#
_cell.length_a   1.000
_cell.length_b   1.000
_cell.length_c   1.000
_cell.angle_alpha   90.00
_cell.angle_beta   90.00
_cell.angle_gamma   90.00
#
_symmetry.space_group_name_H-M   'P 1'
#
loop_
_entity.id
_entity.type
_entity.pdbx_description
1 polymer ?
#
loop_
_entity_poly.entity_id
_entity_poly.type
_entity_poly.pdbx_seq_one_letter_code
_entity_poly.pdbx_strand_id
1 'polypeptide(L)'
;MAAHFDRRLRKAAVTTTVAAVAVAALSASQAPDVTADANGRQTTADNVPTADTPPEQSATGNSPYYTDLPPLKSPSPAPTIGTPASRGPSEAGIPATVLDAYKKAESALRRSKPGCNLPWQLLAAIGKVESGQARGGRVTADGTTTSPIIGPQLDGNGFALIKDTDNGVYDGNSSYDNAVGPMQFIPSTWAWAGRDGNTDGKEDPNNIYDAALAAGHYLCRFDWDLSTQADLNRAILSYNNSQDYLHTVLSWLEHYRKGTHEIPDGTGTLPVDRSDDDTDVRGPRPQPGGTGSTPGPQAPGTPAPSPRPEKPENPGKPEKPTPPDESKPPATESPAPGTSDPSGPQTPPETETPTDTVHHLENAGATGLTAIAGDTFAKKISVRAETKAGKAVGKVRIRFTVLGDTDAAFTGGDKYAAVTTDASGVAVAPALVAGERTGAFTVRATVIGRTVAGLDYKATVTERVADALARTDGTALTCTPGGEFAGRVEVKATHKGAAAEKVAVTATLVKSALDPTENDKGPFFKSADGTAVRTLTGLKTDAKGLLKLPKLYADNTTGTFVLRLTTAGGAALNVQLKVAEAEPEPTPSPSGDASPDASPSPSAEPSTEPDA
;
A
#
# COMPACT_ATOMS: atom_id res chain seq x y z
N MET A 1 -59.09 0.34 -53.63
CA MET A 1 -59.44 1.75 -53.36
C MET A 1 -58.81 2.17 -52.02
N ALA A 2 -58.59 3.47 -51.80
CA ALA A 2 -57.90 4.09 -50.65
C ALA A 2 -58.36 3.55 -49.26
N ALA A 3 -57.51 3.34 -48.24
CA ALA A 3 -56.67 4.29 -47.47
C ALA A 3 -57.52 5.24 -46.58
N HIS A 4 -57.16 5.61 -45.34
CA HIS A 4 -55.84 5.91 -44.74
C HIS A 4 -55.76 5.75 -43.19
N PHE A 5 -54.51 5.70 -42.69
CA PHE A 5 -53.93 6.07 -41.36
C PHE A 5 -54.76 5.92 -40.06
N ASP A 6 -54.36 5.20 -38.99
CA ASP A 6 -53.08 5.03 -38.24
C ASP A 6 -52.98 5.90 -36.95
N ARG A 7 -52.66 5.24 -35.82
CA ARG A 7 -51.68 5.62 -34.77
C ARG A 7 -52.10 5.35 -33.31
N ARG A 8 -51.62 4.21 -32.79
CA ARG A 8 -51.04 3.93 -31.43
C ARG A 8 -51.78 4.39 -30.16
N LEU A 9 -52.25 3.48 -29.28
CA LEU A 9 -51.52 2.82 -28.16
C LEU A 9 -51.09 3.79 -27.01
N ARG A 10 -51.19 3.47 -25.70
CA ARG A 10 -51.88 2.38 -24.95
C ARG A 10 -51.89 2.70 -23.43
N LYS A 11 -52.93 2.21 -22.73
CA LYS A 11 -53.07 1.88 -21.29
C LYS A 11 -51.95 2.24 -20.28
N ALA A 12 -52.38 2.79 -19.13
CA ALA A 12 -51.87 2.43 -17.80
C ALA A 12 -53.05 2.36 -16.80
N ALA A 13 -52.98 1.43 -15.84
CA ALA A 13 -53.97 1.31 -14.76
C ALA A 13 -53.23 1.04 -13.45
N VAL A 14 -53.58 1.76 -12.38
CA VAL A 14 -53.05 1.59 -11.02
C VAL A 14 -54.24 1.70 -10.06
N THR A 15 -54.42 0.68 -9.23
CA THR A 15 -55.48 0.62 -8.20
C THR A 15 -54.97 1.02 -6.82
N THR A 16 -55.88 1.57 -6.03
CA THR A 16 -55.61 2.28 -4.77
C THR A 16 -55.54 1.37 -3.52
N THR A 17 -55.00 1.94 -2.45
CA THR A 17 -54.75 1.41 -1.10
C THR A 17 -56.00 1.23 -0.22
N VAL A 18 -55.88 0.52 0.92
CA VAL A 18 -56.01 1.09 2.30
C VAL A 18 -55.65 0.06 3.40
N ALA A 19 -55.15 0.60 4.52
CA ALA A 19 -54.69 0.03 5.81
C ALA A 19 -55.83 -0.52 6.73
N ALA A 20 -55.68 -0.91 8.01
CA ALA A 20 -54.68 -1.66 8.81
C ALA A 20 -55.22 -1.80 10.26
N VAL A 21 -54.86 -2.84 11.03
CA VAL A 21 -54.99 -2.90 12.52
C VAL A 21 -53.87 -3.78 13.10
N ALA A 22 -53.34 -3.43 14.28
CA ALA A 22 -52.31 -4.18 15.00
C ALA A 22 -52.76 -4.56 16.43
N VAL A 23 -52.32 -5.74 16.93
CA VAL A 23 -52.20 -6.07 18.36
C VAL A 23 -50.98 -7.00 18.54
N ALA A 24 -50.21 -6.81 19.61
CA ALA A 24 -49.01 -7.57 19.93
C ALA A 24 -49.23 -8.66 20.99
N ALA A 25 -48.35 -9.65 21.05
CA ALA A 25 -48.11 -10.48 22.24
C ALA A 25 -46.64 -10.92 22.31
N LEU A 26 -46.00 -10.67 23.47
CA LEU A 26 -44.59 -10.98 23.76
C LEU A 26 -44.37 -12.46 24.09
N SER A 27 -43.14 -12.95 23.90
CA SER A 27 -42.58 -14.05 24.70
C SER A 27 -41.04 -13.97 24.78
N ALA A 28 -40.55 -13.65 25.98
CA ALA A 28 -39.23 -13.96 26.53
C ALA A 28 -37.96 -13.59 25.73
N SER A 29 -37.61 -12.29 25.75
CA SER A 29 -36.20 -11.91 25.93
C SER A 29 -35.93 -11.86 27.44
N GLN A 30 -34.91 -12.59 27.91
CA GLN A 30 -34.44 -12.51 29.29
C GLN A 30 -33.61 -11.23 29.46
N ALA A 31 -34.14 -10.24 30.17
CA ALA A 31 -33.35 -9.10 30.63
C ALA A 31 -32.63 -9.49 31.94
N PRO A 32 -31.38 -9.05 32.18
CA PRO A 32 -30.77 -9.13 33.50
C PRO A 32 -31.52 -8.24 34.50
N ASP A 33 -31.57 -8.67 35.75
CA ASP A 33 -32.14 -7.87 36.85
C ASP A 33 -31.41 -6.54 36.99
N VAL A 34 -32.18 -5.44 37.08
CA VAL A 34 -31.66 -4.09 37.30
C VAL A 34 -31.81 -3.69 38.76
N THR A 35 -30.85 -4.10 39.59
CA THR A 35 -30.75 -3.61 40.97
C THR A 35 -30.23 -2.18 40.99
N ALA A 36 -31.07 -1.24 41.43
CA ALA A 36 -30.66 0.14 41.68
C ALA A 36 -30.29 0.32 43.16
N ASP A 37 -29.04 0.72 43.43
CA ASP A 37 -28.65 1.18 44.77
C ASP A 37 -29.26 2.56 45.10
N ALA A 38 -29.29 2.89 46.39
CA ALA A 38 -30.04 4.02 46.97
C ALA A 38 -29.74 5.44 46.41
N ASN A 39 -28.74 5.58 45.54
CA ASN A 39 -28.36 6.83 44.87
C ASN A 39 -28.69 6.87 43.36
N GLY A 40 -29.41 5.88 42.82
CA GLY A 40 -30.02 5.96 41.47
C GLY A 40 -29.06 5.97 40.28
N ARG A 41 -27.85 5.41 40.41
CA ARG A 41 -26.87 5.33 39.31
C ARG A 41 -27.01 4.01 38.55
N GLN A 42 -27.22 4.08 37.24
CA GLN A 42 -27.14 2.90 36.36
C GLN A 42 -25.68 2.49 36.15
N THR A 43 -25.38 1.20 36.34
CA THR A 43 -24.07 0.61 36.06
C THR A 43 -24.22 -0.59 35.12
N THR A 44 -24.07 -0.36 33.82
CA THR A 44 -23.86 -1.43 32.83
C THR A 44 -22.39 -1.84 32.83
N ALA A 45 -22.02 -2.81 33.68
CA ALA A 45 -20.62 -3.21 33.86
C ALA A 45 -20.08 -4.16 32.76
N ASP A 46 -20.95 -4.91 32.07
CA ASP A 46 -20.54 -6.07 31.25
C ASP A 46 -20.47 -5.81 29.73
N ASN A 47 -20.19 -4.58 29.27
CA ASN A 47 -20.09 -4.31 27.83
C ASN A 47 -19.20 -3.11 27.45
N VAL A 48 -18.10 -2.88 28.17
CA VAL A 48 -17.04 -1.96 27.71
C VAL A 48 -16.29 -2.65 26.55
N PRO A 49 -16.20 -2.06 25.34
CA PRO A 49 -15.41 -2.64 24.26
C PRO A 49 -13.93 -2.54 24.62
N THR A 50 -13.22 -3.66 24.71
CA THR A 50 -11.76 -3.71 24.85
C THR A 50 -11.16 -4.38 23.63
N ALA A 51 -9.96 -3.97 23.20
CA ALA A 51 -9.23 -4.70 22.17
C ALA A 51 -8.28 -5.73 22.80
N ASP A 52 -8.39 -7.00 22.39
CA ASP A 52 -7.44 -8.08 22.75
C ASP A 52 -6.10 -7.95 21.98
N THR A 53 -5.63 -6.72 21.75
CA THR A 53 -4.39 -6.43 21.02
C THR A 53 -3.30 -6.08 22.04
N PRO A 54 -2.25 -6.91 22.21
CA PRO A 54 -1.12 -6.59 23.05
C PRO A 54 -0.44 -5.29 22.60
N PRO A 55 0.19 -4.50 23.51
CA PRO A 55 0.83 -3.23 23.14
C PRO A 55 1.86 -3.38 22.02
N GLU A 56 2.65 -4.47 22.06
CA GLU A 56 3.60 -4.97 21.05
C GLU A 56 3.03 -5.12 19.62
N GLN A 57 1.71 -5.03 19.47
CA GLN A 57 0.97 -5.22 18.21
C GLN A 57 -0.02 -4.07 17.92
N SER A 58 -0.15 -3.13 18.86
CA SER A 58 -0.87 -1.87 18.65
C SER A 58 -0.09 -1.00 17.65
N ALA A 59 -0.72 0.04 17.12
CA ALA A 59 -0.01 0.95 16.22
C ALA A 59 1.04 1.76 17.01
N THR A 60 0.66 2.23 18.20
CA THR A 60 1.38 3.24 18.99
C THR A 60 2.22 2.67 20.12
N GLY A 61 2.17 1.35 20.38
CA GLY A 61 2.68 0.79 21.63
C GLY A 61 1.86 1.24 22.86
N ASN A 62 0.63 1.73 22.65
CA ASN A 62 -0.12 2.53 23.62
C ASN A 62 0.66 3.75 24.14
N SER A 63 1.46 4.39 23.29
CA SER A 63 2.12 5.66 23.63
C SER A 63 1.10 6.76 23.95
N PRO A 64 1.48 7.76 24.76
CA PRO A 64 0.60 8.88 25.09
C PRO A 64 0.37 9.83 23.91
N TYR A 65 -0.80 10.43 23.92
CA TYR A 65 -1.43 11.15 22.81
C TYR A 65 -2.01 12.50 23.29
N TYR A 66 -2.54 13.29 22.36
CA TYR A 66 -3.20 14.56 22.68
C TYR A 66 -4.66 14.38 23.06
N THR A 67 -5.07 14.95 24.19
CA THR A 67 -6.42 14.82 24.76
C THR A 67 -7.34 16.00 24.43
N ASP A 68 -6.85 17.04 23.74
CA ASP A 68 -7.63 18.19 23.29
C ASP A 68 -8.91 17.76 22.56
N LEU A 69 -10.08 18.16 23.07
CA LEU A 69 -11.37 17.90 22.44
C LEU A 69 -11.69 18.96 21.36
N PRO A 70 -12.44 18.60 20.30
CA PRO A 70 -12.88 19.58 19.31
C PRO A 70 -13.77 20.68 19.92
N PRO A 71 -13.73 21.91 19.39
CA PRO A 71 -14.43 23.05 19.99
C PRO A 71 -15.94 22.82 20.07
N LEU A 72 -16.47 22.97 21.28
CA LEU A 72 -17.92 22.90 21.52
C LEU A 72 -18.62 24.09 20.84
N LYS A 73 -19.67 23.80 20.08
CA LYS A 73 -20.57 24.83 19.55
C LYS A 73 -21.42 25.44 20.67
N SER A 74 -20.84 26.35 21.43
CA SER A 74 -21.59 27.28 22.27
C SER A 74 -22.55 28.09 21.39
N PRO A 75 -23.79 28.35 21.82
CA PRO A 75 -24.67 29.25 21.08
C PRO A 75 -24.03 30.64 21.01
N SER A 76 -23.75 31.13 19.80
CA SER A 76 -23.19 32.47 19.63
C SER A 76 -24.11 33.52 20.26
N PRO A 77 -23.57 34.53 20.98
CA PRO A 77 -24.33 35.74 21.25
C PRO A 77 -24.77 36.37 19.91
N ALA A 78 -25.94 37.01 19.93
CA ALA A 78 -26.61 37.47 18.71
C ALA A 78 -25.70 38.35 17.82
N PRO A 79 -25.75 38.22 16.48
CA PRO A 79 -24.80 38.87 15.59
C PRO A 79 -24.98 40.39 15.58
N THR A 80 -23.94 41.11 15.99
CA THR A 80 -23.77 42.52 15.63
C THR A 80 -23.40 42.64 14.15
N ILE A 81 -24.12 43.51 13.43
CA ILE A 81 -23.95 43.72 11.99
C ILE A 81 -22.60 44.41 11.74
N GLY A 82 -21.70 43.76 10.99
CA GLY A 82 -20.47 44.40 10.50
C GLY A 82 -19.26 43.49 10.29
N THR A 83 -19.23 42.30 10.87
CA THR A 83 -18.05 41.40 10.76
C THR A 83 -18.08 40.61 9.44
N PRO A 84 -17.00 40.59 8.63
CA PRO A 84 -16.90 39.71 7.47
C PRO A 84 -16.97 38.24 7.92
N ALA A 85 -17.46 37.36 7.04
CA ALA A 85 -17.65 35.95 7.34
C ALA A 85 -16.34 35.32 7.87
N SER A 86 -16.35 34.93 9.14
CA SER A 86 -15.22 34.25 9.76
C SER A 86 -14.92 32.98 8.95
N ARG A 87 -13.64 32.72 8.69
CA ARG A 87 -13.19 31.34 8.44
C ARG A 87 -13.70 30.47 9.60
N GLY A 88 -13.95 29.19 9.35
CA GLY A 88 -14.27 28.26 10.43
C GLY A 88 -13.22 28.32 11.54
N PRO A 89 -13.54 27.91 12.79
CA PRO A 89 -12.55 27.88 13.86
C PRO A 89 -11.29 27.14 13.36
N SER A 90 -10.10 27.67 13.64
CA SER A 90 -8.83 27.17 13.07
C SER A 90 -8.57 25.70 13.38
N GLU A 91 -9.13 25.21 14.48
CA GLU A 91 -9.13 23.81 14.93
C GLU A 91 -9.90 22.87 13.99
N ALA A 92 -10.88 23.39 13.23
CA ALA A 92 -11.59 22.70 12.15
C ALA A 92 -10.88 22.82 10.79
N GLY A 93 -9.64 23.36 10.78
CA GLY A 93 -8.78 23.42 9.61
C GLY A 93 -7.81 22.23 9.59
N ILE A 94 -7.70 21.56 8.45
CA ILE A 94 -6.67 20.52 8.23
C ILE A 94 -5.67 21.06 7.20
N PRO A 95 -4.35 20.98 7.46
CA PRO A 95 -3.31 21.38 6.51
C PRO A 95 -3.46 20.70 5.14
N ALA A 96 -3.23 21.45 4.06
CA ALA A 96 -3.52 21.02 2.69
C ALA A 96 -2.88 19.67 2.31
N THR A 97 -1.57 19.51 2.53
CA THR A 97 -0.85 18.28 2.17
C THR A 97 -1.31 17.11 3.06
N VAL A 98 -1.62 17.37 4.32
CA VAL A 98 -2.13 16.38 5.27
C VAL A 98 -3.55 15.91 4.91
N LEU A 99 -4.42 16.83 4.49
CA LEU A 99 -5.80 16.55 4.06
C LEU A 99 -5.83 15.74 2.76
N ASP A 100 -4.94 16.05 1.81
CA ASP A 100 -4.80 15.30 0.56
C ASP A 100 -4.31 13.86 0.81
N ALA A 101 -3.33 13.68 1.72
CA ALA A 101 -2.86 12.37 2.13
C ALA A 101 -3.97 11.46 2.68
N TYR A 102 -4.82 11.94 3.58
CA TYR A 102 -5.95 11.15 4.10
C TYR A 102 -6.98 10.79 3.02
N LYS A 103 -7.29 11.70 2.10
CA LYS A 103 -8.21 11.44 0.98
C LYS A 103 -7.63 10.45 -0.04
N LYS A 104 -6.31 10.51 -0.31
CA LYS A 104 -5.61 9.53 -1.14
C LYS A 104 -5.60 8.15 -0.50
N ALA A 105 -5.33 8.05 0.80
CA ALA A 105 -5.37 6.80 1.55
C ALA A 105 -6.77 6.14 1.52
N GLU A 106 -7.84 6.89 1.80
CA GLU A 106 -9.23 6.42 1.62
C GLU A 106 -9.47 5.94 0.17
N SER A 107 -9.08 6.74 -0.82
CA SER A 107 -9.28 6.42 -2.23
C SER A 107 -8.57 5.13 -2.64
N ALA A 108 -7.34 4.90 -2.15
CA ALA A 108 -6.59 3.67 -2.34
C ALA A 108 -7.27 2.46 -1.68
N LEU A 109 -7.64 2.59 -0.41
CA LEU A 109 -8.27 1.50 0.36
C LEU A 109 -9.67 1.15 -0.13
N ARG A 110 -10.43 2.10 -0.67
CA ARG A 110 -11.69 1.80 -1.36
C ARG A 110 -11.50 0.93 -2.61
N ARG A 111 -10.32 0.94 -3.23
CA ARG A 111 -9.97 0.04 -4.37
C ARG A 111 -9.42 -1.30 -3.89
N SER A 112 -8.52 -1.31 -2.90
CA SER A 112 -7.83 -2.54 -2.45
C SER A 112 -8.62 -3.34 -1.41
N LYS A 113 -9.42 -2.68 -0.56
CA LYS A 113 -10.20 -3.25 0.55
C LYS A 113 -11.62 -2.67 0.61
N PRO A 114 -12.45 -2.87 -0.43
CA PRO A 114 -13.77 -2.24 -0.54
C PRO A 114 -14.75 -2.57 0.60
N GLY A 115 -14.56 -3.68 1.33
CA GLY A 115 -15.38 -4.03 2.50
C GLY A 115 -15.05 -3.27 3.79
N CYS A 116 -13.90 -2.58 3.86
CA CYS A 116 -13.47 -1.89 5.08
C CYS A 116 -14.25 -0.58 5.35
N ASN A 117 -14.75 0.09 4.30
CA ASN A 117 -15.48 1.36 4.39
C ASN A 117 -14.80 2.47 5.23
N LEU A 118 -13.46 2.50 5.27
CA LEU A 118 -12.68 3.51 5.97
C LEU A 118 -13.01 4.93 5.48
N PRO A 119 -13.51 5.85 6.33
CA PRO A 119 -13.66 7.26 5.98
C PRO A 119 -12.36 8.03 6.23
N TRP A 120 -11.96 8.94 5.34
CA TRP A 120 -10.76 9.77 5.52
C TRP A 120 -10.80 10.61 6.82
N GLN A 121 -12.00 10.95 7.30
CA GLN A 121 -12.20 11.65 8.57
C GLN A 121 -11.67 10.86 9.78
N LEU A 122 -11.61 9.52 9.72
CA LEU A 122 -11.03 8.71 10.79
C LEU A 122 -9.50 8.86 10.83
N LEU A 123 -8.86 8.86 9.66
CA LEU A 123 -7.42 9.14 9.56
C LEU A 123 -7.09 10.55 10.05
N ALA A 124 -7.93 11.54 9.71
CA ALA A 124 -7.80 12.91 10.21
C ALA A 124 -7.99 13.01 11.74
N ALA A 125 -8.94 12.26 12.31
CA ALA A 125 -9.17 12.23 13.75
C ALA A 125 -7.97 11.62 14.50
N ILE A 126 -7.46 10.48 14.02
CA ILE A 126 -6.25 9.85 14.57
C ILE A 126 -5.05 10.79 14.42
N GLY A 127 -4.78 11.34 13.24
CA GLY A 127 -3.65 12.27 13.02
C GLY A 127 -3.70 13.55 13.86
N LYS A 128 -4.89 14.04 14.21
CA LYS A 128 -5.05 15.14 15.18
C LYS A 128 -4.61 14.72 16.59
N VAL A 129 -5.05 13.55 17.03
CA VAL A 129 -4.78 12.98 18.37
C VAL A 129 -3.33 12.49 18.53
N GLU A 130 -2.73 11.91 17.49
CA GLU A 130 -1.37 11.38 17.54
C GLU A 130 -0.30 12.49 17.47
N SER A 131 -0.43 13.44 16.54
CA SER A 131 0.66 14.39 16.23
C SER A 131 0.20 15.83 15.99
N GLY A 132 -1.08 16.15 16.21
CA GLY A 132 -1.61 17.47 15.90
C GLY A 132 -1.62 17.79 14.41
N GLN A 133 -1.96 16.81 13.56
CA GLN A 133 -1.88 16.90 12.09
C GLN A 133 -0.45 17.14 11.60
N ALA A 134 0.50 16.24 11.91
CA ALA A 134 1.92 16.40 11.57
C ALA A 134 2.53 17.71 12.10
N ARG A 135 2.32 17.98 13.40
CA ARG A 135 2.69 19.23 14.09
C ARG A 135 2.17 20.48 13.36
N GLY A 136 0.87 20.51 13.04
CA GLY A 136 0.22 21.65 12.37
C GLY A 136 0.49 21.74 10.87
N GLY A 137 0.85 20.62 10.24
CA GLY A 137 1.15 20.51 8.81
C GLY A 137 2.57 20.91 8.47
N ARG A 138 3.54 20.66 9.36
CA ARG A 138 4.95 21.03 9.15
C ARG A 138 5.66 20.03 8.23
N VAL A 139 5.12 19.87 7.02
CA VAL A 139 5.56 18.96 5.97
C VAL A 139 6.06 19.74 4.74
N THR A 140 6.87 19.08 3.91
CA THR A 140 7.21 19.51 2.56
C THR A 140 6.09 19.17 1.58
N ALA A 141 6.18 19.66 0.33
CA ALA A 141 5.15 19.43 -0.70
C ALA A 141 4.99 17.95 -1.11
N ASP A 142 6.06 17.16 -0.96
CA ASP A 142 6.08 15.69 -1.12
C ASP A 142 5.55 14.93 0.11
N GLY A 143 5.18 15.64 1.19
CA GLY A 143 4.58 15.08 2.41
C GLY A 143 5.57 14.76 3.54
N THR A 144 6.87 14.92 3.34
CA THR A 144 7.89 14.60 4.35
C THR A 144 7.89 15.63 5.49
N THR A 145 7.87 15.17 6.74
CA THR A 145 7.91 16.08 7.90
C THR A 145 9.24 16.85 7.98
N THR A 146 9.16 18.15 8.26
CA THR A 146 10.33 19.06 8.31
C THR A 146 11.29 18.79 9.47
N SER A 147 10.85 18.02 10.46
CA SER A 147 11.69 17.36 11.45
C SER A 147 11.00 16.08 11.92
N PRO A 148 11.74 15.00 12.24
CA PRO A 148 11.15 13.76 12.71
C PRO A 148 10.19 13.95 13.88
N ILE A 149 9.09 13.23 13.85
CA ILE A 149 8.10 13.19 14.92
C ILE A 149 8.35 11.90 15.69
N ILE A 150 9.00 12.01 16.84
CA ILE A 150 9.33 10.90 17.73
C ILE A 150 8.54 11.10 19.03
N GLY A 151 7.79 10.07 19.43
CA GLY A 151 7.07 10.01 20.70
C GLY A 151 7.99 9.67 21.87
N PRO A 152 7.47 9.51 23.10
CA PRO A 152 8.29 9.10 24.24
C PRO A 152 8.77 7.64 24.08
N GLN A 153 9.79 7.32 24.86
CA GLN A 153 10.43 6.00 24.88
C GLN A 153 9.51 4.97 25.53
N LEU A 154 9.41 3.77 24.96
CA LEU A 154 8.58 2.68 25.47
C LEU A 154 9.43 1.76 26.37
N ASP A 155 9.87 2.28 27.51
CA ASP A 155 10.75 1.58 28.46
C ASP A 155 10.02 0.95 29.66
N GLY A 156 8.69 0.94 29.64
CA GLY A 156 7.84 0.47 30.75
C GLY A 156 7.56 1.51 31.85
N ASN A 157 8.14 2.71 31.80
CA ASN A 157 7.87 3.77 32.77
C ASN A 157 6.64 4.59 32.38
N GLY A 158 5.46 4.05 32.68
CA GLY A 158 4.15 4.68 32.41
C GLY A 158 3.48 4.24 31.11
N PHE A 159 4.23 3.62 30.19
CA PHE A 159 3.74 3.09 28.91
C PHE A 159 4.16 1.63 28.73
N ALA A 160 3.96 1.06 27.53
CA ALA A 160 4.45 -0.27 27.23
C ALA A 160 5.98 -0.35 27.32
N LEU A 161 6.48 -1.57 27.58
CA LEU A 161 7.89 -1.92 27.50
C LEU A 161 8.16 -2.58 26.14
N ILE A 162 8.62 -1.81 25.16
CA ILE A 162 8.97 -2.30 23.82
C ILE A 162 10.47 -2.06 23.59
N LYS A 163 11.21 -3.16 23.49
CA LYS A 163 12.64 -3.12 23.18
C LYS A 163 12.86 -2.79 21.71
N ASP A 164 14.03 -2.23 21.40
CA ASP A 164 14.48 -1.96 20.04
C ASP A 164 14.20 -3.13 19.07
N THR A 165 13.49 -2.82 17.98
CA THR A 165 13.14 -3.78 16.93
C THR A 165 13.72 -3.48 15.55
N ASP A 166 14.38 -2.34 15.35
CA ASP A 166 14.92 -1.90 14.05
C ASP A 166 16.42 -1.55 14.05
N ASN A 167 17.08 -1.55 15.22
CA ASN A 167 18.44 -1.07 15.52
C ASN A 167 18.58 0.46 15.54
N GLY A 168 17.53 1.17 15.97
CA GLY A 168 17.44 2.63 16.01
C GLY A 168 17.34 3.30 14.63
N VAL A 169 16.73 2.62 13.64
CA VAL A 169 16.66 3.10 12.24
C VAL A 169 15.68 4.27 12.08
N TYR A 170 14.52 4.22 12.75
CA TYR A 170 13.50 5.26 12.62
C TYR A 170 13.49 6.31 13.75
N ASP A 171 14.01 5.99 14.94
CA ASP A 171 14.02 6.88 16.11
C ASP A 171 15.42 7.19 16.68
N GLY A 172 16.46 6.48 16.25
CA GLY A 172 17.83 6.63 16.76
C GLY A 172 18.12 5.90 18.08
N ASN A 173 17.22 5.04 18.57
CA ASN A 173 17.31 4.38 19.86
C ASN A 173 17.55 2.86 19.72
N SER A 174 18.76 2.38 20.04
CA SER A 174 19.11 0.95 20.00
C SER A 174 18.92 0.22 21.34
N SER A 175 17.98 0.69 22.16
CA SER A 175 17.61 0.05 23.45
C SER A 175 16.11 -0.20 23.57
N TYR A 176 15.29 0.76 23.17
CA TYR A 176 13.84 0.73 23.24
C TYR A 176 13.23 1.42 22.02
N ASP A 177 12.10 0.93 21.53
CA ASP A 177 11.37 1.59 20.45
C ASP A 177 10.69 2.88 20.97
N ASN A 178 10.59 3.87 20.09
CA ASN A 178 9.71 5.02 20.23
C ASN A 178 8.61 4.96 19.15
N ALA A 179 7.43 5.54 19.39
CA ALA A 179 6.45 5.73 18.31
C ALA A 179 6.95 6.82 17.34
N VAL A 180 6.87 6.59 16.02
CA VAL A 180 7.45 7.46 14.99
C VAL A 180 6.42 7.98 13.96
N GLY A 181 6.69 9.16 13.41
CA GLY A 181 5.92 9.75 12.32
C GLY A 181 4.63 10.47 12.74
N PRO A 182 3.92 11.11 11.80
CA PRO A 182 2.71 11.87 12.10
C PRO A 182 1.50 11.00 12.45
N MET A 183 1.58 9.68 12.26
CA MET A 183 0.58 8.70 12.69
C MET A 183 1.10 7.79 13.83
N GLN A 184 2.25 8.14 14.43
CA GLN A 184 2.83 7.53 15.64
C GLN A 184 2.89 5.99 15.61
N PHE A 185 3.48 5.40 14.57
CA PHE A 185 3.72 3.95 14.50
C PHE A 185 4.97 3.53 15.26
N ILE A 186 4.93 2.46 16.04
CA ILE A 186 6.16 1.81 16.54
C ILE A 186 6.90 1.08 15.41
N PRO A 187 8.25 1.04 15.37
CA PRO A 187 9.05 0.39 14.32
C PRO A 187 8.62 -1.05 14.00
N SER A 188 8.34 -1.87 15.03
CA SER A 188 7.85 -3.24 14.87
C SER A 188 6.50 -3.36 14.15
N THR A 189 5.63 -2.35 14.28
CA THR A 189 4.39 -2.25 13.51
C THR A 189 4.63 -1.63 12.14
N TRP A 190 5.47 -0.59 12.04
CA TRP A 190 5.84 0.02 10.77
C TRP A 190 6.40 -1.01 9.78
N ALA A 191 7.27 -1.91 10.25
CA ALA A 191 7.87 -2.98 9.46
C ALA A 191 6.86 -3.88 8.70
N TRP A 192 5.58 -3.88 9.10
CA TRP A 192 4.52 -4.58 8.36
C TRP A 192 3.34 -3.70 7.88
N ALA A 193 3.09 -2.58 8.53
CA ALA A 193 2.02 -1.64 8.18
C ALA A 193 2.45 -0.58 7.15
N GLY A 194 3.74 -0.20 7.11
CA GLY A 194 4.32 0.83 6.24
C GLY A 194 4.03 0.58 4.76
N ARG A 195 3.72 1.63 4.01
CA ARG A 195 3.40 1.57 2.58
C ARG A 195 3.84 2.86 1.90
N ASP A 196 4.37 2.74 0.69
CA ASP A 196 4.64 3.87 -0.20
C ASP A 196 3.31 4.53 -0.62
N GLY A 197 3.03 5.71 -0.08
CA GLY A 197 1.79 6.46 -0.32
C GLY A 197 1.95 7.61 -1.33
N ASN A 198 3.17 8.09 -1.54
CA ASN A 198 3.49 9.15 -2.51
C ASN A 198 3.99 8.61 -3.87
N THR A 199 4.27 7.32 -3.97
CA THR A 199 4.85 6.57 -5.10
C THR A 199 6.30 6.92 -5.46
N ASP A 200 7.12 7.31 -4.47
CA ASP A 200 8.55 7.62 -4.65
C ASP A 200 9.50 6.41 -4.55
N GLY A 201 8.98 5.25 -4.15
CA GLY A 201 9.72 3.99 -4.01
C GLY A 201 10.26 3.71 -2.60
N LYS A 202 9.83 4.45 -1.58
CA LYS A 202 10.19 4.25 -0.16
C LYS A 202 8.95 4.10 0.73
N GLU A 203 9.18 3.58 1.92
CA GLU A 203 8.18 3.52 3.00
C GLU A 203 8.75 4.27 4.21
N ASP A 204 8.52 5.59 4.27
CA ASP A 204 9.04 6.48 5.32
C ASP A 204 7.96 6.83 6.36
N PRO A 205 8.09 6.44 7.64
CA PRO A 205 7.11 6.81 8.66
C PRO A 205 7.01 8.32 8.85
N ASN A 206 8.03 9.10 8.46
CA ASN A 206 8.02 10.56 8.55
C ASN A 206 7.38 11.24 7.33
N ASN A 207 6.89 10.51 6.32
CA ASN A 207 6.06 11.03 5.23
C ASN A 207 4.56 10.86 5.53
N ILE A 208 3.76 11.92 5.37
CA ILE A 208 2.32 11.88 5.69
C ILE A 208 1.50 11.02 4.73
N TYR A 209 1.89 10.89 3.45
CA TYR A 209 1.17 10.02 2.50
C TYR A 209 1.35 8.56 2.89
N ASP A 210 2.59 8.16 3.19
CA ASP A 210 2.96 6.82 3.61
C ASP A 210 2.30 6.48 4.95
N ALA A 211 2.44 7.36 5.94
CA ALA A 211 1.87 7.18 7.27
C ALA A 211 0.33 7.11 7.24
N ALA A 212 -0.34 7.93 6.42
CA ALA A 212 -1.79 7.88 6.23
C ALA A 212 -2.25 6.57 5.56
N LEU A 213 -1.53 6.10 4.53
CA LEU A 213 -1.84 4.85 3.84
C LEU A 213 -1.59 3.65 4.76
N ALA A 214 -0.49 3.64 5.51
CA ALA A 214 -0.16 2.65 6.52
C ALA A 214 -1.22 2.59 7.64
N ALA A 215 -1.64 3.74 8.17
CA ALA A 215 -2.70 3.83 9.17
C ALA A 215 -4.03 3.27 8.65
N GLY A 216 -4.39 3.57 7.41
CA GLY A 216 -5.57 2.98 6.78
C GLY A 216 -5.45 1.46 6.57
N HIS A 217 -4.29 0.97 6.09
CA HIS A 217 -4.05 -0.47 5.93
C HIS A 217 -4.06 -1.21 7.28
N TYR A 218 -3.57 -0.58 8.35
CA TYR A 218 -3.61 -1.06 9.73
C TYR A 218 -5.06 -1.18 10.24
N LEU A 219 -5.87 -0.13 10.10
CA LEU A 219 -7.28 -0.16 10.52
C LEU A 219 -8.07 -1.21 9.72
N CYS A 220 -7.78 -1.36 8.42
CA CYS A 220 -8.36 -2.35 7.52
C CYS A 220 -7.62 -3.71 7.49
N ARG A 221 -6.94 -4.13 8.57
CA ARG A 221 -6.15 -5.38 8.58
C ARG A 221 -6.93 -6.67 8.88
N PHE A 222 -8.22 -6.53 9.20
CA PHE A 222 -9.17 -7.63 9.39
C PHE A 222 -10.42 -7.35 8.54
N ASP A 223 -11.35 -8.31 8.48
CA ASP A 223 -12.66 -8.19 7.81
C ASP A 223 -13.65 -7.31 8.61
N TRP A 224 -13.17 -6.18 9.13
CA TRP A 224 -13.92 -5.17 9.87
C TRP A 224 -14.56 -4.16 8.92
N ASP A 225 -15.86 -3.88 9.11
CA ASP A 225 -16.56 -2.82 8.40
C ASP A 225 -16.62 -1.57 9.27
N LEU A 226 -15.78 -0.57 8.97
CA LEU A 226 -15.65 0.67 9.73
C LEU A 226 -16.83 1.64 9.57
N SER A 227 -17.84 1.28 8.76
CA SER A 227 -19.15 1.93 8.81
C SER A 227 -20.00 1.44 9.99
N THR A 228 -19.66 0.29 10.59
CA THR A 228 -20.33 -0.25 11.77
C THR A 228 -19.64 0.21 13.06
N GLN A 229 -20.42 0.63 14.06
CA GLN A 229 -19.86 1.21 15.29
C GLN A 229 -19.01 0.20 16.09
N ALA A 230 -19.38 -1.08 16.08
CA ALA A 230 -18.66 -2.11 16.84
C ALA A 230 -17.26 -2.35 16.27
N ASP A 231 -17.13 -2.47 14.94
CA ASP A 231 -15.84 -2.67 14.29
C ASP A 231 -15.01 -1.38 14.27
N LEU A 232 -15.65 -0.21 14.11
CA LEU A 232 -14.98 1.09 14.27
C LEU A 232 -14.33 1.22 15.66
N ASN A 233 -15.05 0.88 16.73
CA ASN A 233 -14.52 0.92 18.09
C ASN A 233 -13.35 -0.06 18.27
N ARG A 234 -13.49 -1.30 17.76
CA ARG A 234 -12.40 -2.31 17.79
C ARG A 234 -11.17 -1.81 17.02
N ALA A 235 -11.35 -1.17 15.87
CA ALA A 235 -10.27 -0.65 15.06
C ALA A 235 -9.48 0.44 15.78
N ILE A 236 -10.18 1.42 16.36
CA ILE A 236 -9.58 2.53 17.12
C ILE A 236 -8.86 2.00 18.38
N LEU A 237 -9.50 1.14 19.17
CA LEU A 237 -8.88 0.51 20.35
C LEU A 237 -7.70 -0.40 20.01
N SER A 238 -7.68 -0.96 18.80
CA SER A 238 -6.52 -1.72 18.33
C SER A 238 -5.34 -0.81 17.95
N TYR A 239 -5.58 0.47 17.67
CA TYR A 239 -4.53 1.47 17.38
C TYR A 239 -3.83 1.91 18.67
N ASN A 240 -4.63 2.21 19.71
CA ASN A 240 -4.22 2.47 21.08
C ASN A 240 -5.34 1.98 22.04
N ASN A 241 -5.03 1.09 22.98
CA ASN A 241 -6.02 0.37 23.79
C ASN A 241 -6.47 1.18 25.03
N SER A 242 -6.98 2.39 24.79
CA SER A 242 -7.51 3.30 25.82
C SER A 242 -8.94 3.75 25.49
N GLN A 243 -9.83 3.75 26.49
CA GLN A 243 -11.19 4.26 26.31
C GLN A 243 -11.21 5.77 26.08
N ASP A 244 -10.33 6.52 26.73
CA ASP A 244 -10.24 7.97 26.56
C ASP A 244 -9.68 8.33 25.18
N TYR A 245 -8.75 7.52 24.65
CA TYR A 245 -8.32 7.59 23.26
C TYR A 245 -9.50 7.36 22.30
N LEU A 246 -10.27 6.29 22.51
CA LEU A 246 -11.47 5.99 21.72
C LEU A 246 -12.47 7.17 21.73
N HIS A 247 -12.78 7.72 22.91
CA HIS A 247 -13.70 8.85 23.03
C HIS A 247 -13.17 10.13 22.35
N THR A 248 -11.87 10.40 22.46
CA THR A 248 -11.22 11.56 21.84
C THR A 248 -11.23 11.45 20.31
N VAL A 249 -10.84 10.29 19.77
CA VAL A 249 -10.86 10.02 18.32
C VAL A 249 -12.28 10.05 17.77
N LEU A 250 -13.27 9.45 18.45
CA LEU A 250 -14.67 9.51 18.01
C LEU A 250 -15.23 10.95 18.02
N SER A 251 -14.79 11.78 18.97
CA SER A 251 -15.17 13.20 19.04
C SER A 251 -14.64 13.98 17.84
N TRP A 252 -13.36 13.81 17.49
CA TRP A 252 -12.75 14.44 16.31
C TRP A 252 -13.31 13.90 14.99
N LEU A 253 -13.57 12.59 14.89
CA LEU A 253 -14.21 11.97 13.72
C LEU A 253 -15.57 12.63 13.44
N GLU A 254 -16.39 12.78 14.47
CA GLU A 254 -17.72 13.37 14.35
C GLU A 254 -17.66 14.90 14.14
N HIS A 255 -16.60 15.57 14.61
CA HIS A 255 -16.32 16.96 14.25
C HIS A 255 -16.01 17.09 12.74
N TYR A 256 -15.08 16.31 12.21
CA TYR A 256 -14.70 16.37 10.78
C TYR A 256 -15.82 15.89 9.84
N ARG A 257 -16.70 14.98 10.29
CA ARG A 257 -17.93 14.61 9.56
C ARG A 257 -18.92 15.77 9.40
N LYS A 258 -19.00 16.68 10.37
CA LYS A 258 -19.84 17.89 10.32
C LYS A 258 -19.28 19.00 9.40
N GLY A 259 -18.05 18.83 8.94
CA GLY A 259 -17.38 19.73 8.00
C GLY A 259 -16.00 20.17 8.52
N THR A 260 -15.05 20.22 7.61
CA THR A 260 -13.70 20.76 7.80
C THR A 260 -13.42 21.78 6.70
N HIS A 261 -12.33 22.51 6.81
CA HIS A 261 -11.77 23.27 5.69
C HIS A 261 -10.27 23.02 5.54
N GLU A 262 -9.76 23.31 4.35
CA GLU A 262 -8.33 23.27 4.07
C GLU A 262 -7.66 24.55 4.59
N ILE A 263 -6.48 24.41 5.19
CA ILE A 263 -5.63 25.53 5.61
C ILE A 263 -4.21 25.35 5.06
N PRO A 264 -3.41 26.41 4.90
CA PRO A 264 -2.03 26.29 4.45
C PRO A 264 -1.18 25.41 5.38
N ASP A 265 -0.24 24.68 4.81
CA ASP A 265 0.71 23.87 5.56
C ASP A 265 1.54 24.73 6.55
N GLY A 266 1.82 24.17 7.72
CA GLY A 266 2.47 24.84 8.84
C GLY A 266 1.59 25.83 9.63
N THR A 267 0.31 26.01 9.28
CA THR A 267 -0.60 26.96 9.97
C THR A 267 -1.63 26.31 10.91
N GLY A 268 -1.60 24.98 11.05
CA GLY A 268 -2.54 24.25 11.92
C GLY A 268 -2.29 24.50 13.41
N THR A 269 -3.38 24.61 14.18
CA THR A 269 -3.32 24.74 15.65
C THR A 269 -2.80 23.45 16.28
N LEU A 270 -1.64 23.53 16.93
CA LEU A 270 -1.08 22.45 17.74
C LEU A 270 -1.99 22.16 18.93
N PRO A 271 -2.33 20.90 19.22
CA PRO A 271 -2.90 20.52 20.50
C PRO A 271 -1.85 20.70 21.61
N VAL A 272 -2.32 20.86 22.85
CA VAL A 272 -1.48 21.16 24.02
C VAL A 272 -1.68 20.20 25.19
N ASP A 273 -2.85 19.57 25.31
CA ASP A 273 -3.18 18.71 26.44
C ASP A 273 -2.67 17.29 26.16
N ARG A 274 -1.86 16.75 27.06
CA ARG A 274 -1.14 15.48 26.89
C ARG A 274 -1.66 14.43 27.87
N SER A 275 -1.88 13.20 27.39
CA SER A 275 -2.40 12.11 28.23
C SER A 275 -1.43 11.64 29.34
N ASP A 276 -0.19 12.12 29.31
CA ASP A 276 0.89 11.87 30.27
C ASP A 276 1.20 13.06 31.20
N ASP A 277 0.47 14.18 31.09
CA ASP A 277 0.62 15.31 32.01
C ASP A 277 -0.17 15.07 33.33
N ASP A 278 0.55 14.59 34.35
CA ASP A 278 0.02 14.29 35.68
C ASP A 278 -0.32 15.57 36.48
N THR A 279 -1.45 16.21 36.14
CA THR A 279 -2.04 17.32 36.90
C THR A 279 -3.29 16.89 37.65
N ASP A 280 -3.06 16.43 38.87
CA ASP A 280 -4.08 16.00 39.82
C ASP A 280 -5.09 17.15 40.15
N VAL A 281 -6.36 16.76 40.35
CA VAL A 281 -7.46 17.52 41.01
C VAL A 281 -8.28 18.60 40.23
N ARG A 282 -9.52 18.19 39.88
CA ARG A 282 -10.81 18.97 39.83
C ARG A 282 -11.10 20.00 38.71
N GLY A 283 -11.88 19.55 37.72
CA GLY A 283 -13.09 20.24 37.23
C GLY A 283 -12.93 21.40 36.24
N PRO A 284 -13.95 21.68 35.40
CA PRO A 284 -13.83 22.69 34.35
C PRO A 284 -13.85 24.11 34.93
N ARG A 285 -12.71 24.80 34.89
CA ARG A 285 -12.60 26.23 35.19
C ARG A 285 -12.62 27.06 33.90
N PRO A 286 -13.70 27.79 33.58
CA PRO A 286 -13.68 28.72 32.47
C PRO A 286 -12.85 29.96 32.84
N GLN A 287 -11.86 30.30 32.01
CA GLN A 287 -11.08 31.54 32.16
C GLN A 287 -11.52 32.57 31.10
N PRO A 288 -12.05 33.74 31.49
CA PRO A 288 -12.51 34.75 30.53
C PRO A 288 -11.36 35.42 29.77
N GLY A 289 -11.61 35.77 28.50
CA GLY A 289 -10.61 36.42 27.64
C GLY A 289 -10.24 37.84 28.08
N GLY A 290 -8.95 38.16 27.99
CA GLY A 290 -8.41 39.51 28.17
C GLY A 290 -8.14 40.19 26.83
N THR A 291 -8.82 41.30 26.56
CA THR A 291 -8.59 42.16 25.38
C THR A 291 -7.25 42.90 25.48
N GLY A 292 -6.57 43.08 24.35
CA GLY A 292 -5.22 43.66 24.30
C GLY A 292 -5.14 45.19 24.45
N SER A 293 -3.90 45.68 24.49
CA SER A 293 -3.54 47.10 24.39
C SER A 293 -2.26 47.27 23.56
N THR A 294 -2.29 48.19 22.60
CA THR A 294 -1.21 48.53 21.66
C THR A 294 -0.29 49.66 22.20
N PRO A 295 0.84 50.02 21.54
CA PRO A 295 2.05 50.50 22.23
C PRO A 295 2.23 52.04 22.29
N GLY A 296 3.18 52.49 23.11
CA GLY A 296 3.68 53.88 23.18
C GLY A 296 5.22 53.96 23.29
N PRO A 297 5.88 55.07 22.87
CA PRO A 297 7.31 55.05 22.51
C PRO A 297 8.24 55.84 23.46
N GLN A 298 9.54 55.49 23.49
CA GLN A 298 10.61 56.41 23.92
C GLN A 298 12.03 55.97 23.46
N ALA A 299 12.91 56.95 23.28
CA ALA A 299 14.34 56.85 22.95
C ALA A 299 15.04 58.15 23.45
N PRO A 300 16.37 58.32 23.35
CA PRO A 300 17.48 57.40 23.65
C PRO A 300 18.45 58.00 24.72
N GLY A 301 19.38 57.20 25.28
CA GLY A 301 20.45 57.73 26.16
C GLY A 301 21.49 56.71 26.65
N THR A 302 22.77 57.12 26.68
CA THR A 302 23.99 56.35 27.06
C THR A 302 25.00 57.34 27.71
N PRO A 303 26.14 56.95 28.34
CA PRO A 303 26.64 55.60 28.71
C PRO A 303 27.34 55.44 30.11
N ALA A 304 27.50 54.17 30.57
CA ALA A 304 28.67 53.57 31.27
C ALA A 304 29.15 54.11 32.67
N PRO A 305 29.95 53.36 33.49
CA PRO A 305 30.75 52.15 33.18
C PRO A 305 30.61 50.91 34.13
N SER A 306 31.43 49.89 33.82
CA SER A 306 31.38 48.47 34.23
C SER A 306 31.93 48.11 35.63
N PRO A 307 31.89 46.81 36.02
CA PRO A 307 33.12 45.98 35.85
C PRO A 307 32.92 44.64 35.11
N ARG A 308 33.97 43.81 35.08
CA ARG A 308 34.40 42.88 34.00
C ARG A 308 34.19 41.38 34.32
N PRO A 309 33.94 40.50 33.31
CA PRO A 309 33.90 39.04 33.47
C PRO A 309 35.24 38.36 33.13
N GLU A 310 35.44 37.10 33.58
CA GLU A 310 36.57 36.24 33.19
C GLU A 310 36.11 34.94 32.47
N LYS A 311 37.07 34.30 31.80
CA LYS A 311 36.90 33.26 30.75
C LYS A 311 37.61 31.94 31.20
N PRO A 312 37.20 30.73 30.75
CA PRO A 312 37.55 29.48 31.46
C PRO A 312 38.77 28.72 30.89
N GLU A 313 39.17 27.68 31.62
CA GLU A 313 40.09 26.62 31.17
C GLU A 313 39.57 25.20 31.50
N ASN A 314 40.05 24.25 30.70
CA ASN A 314 39.93 22.78 30.77
C ASN A 314 41.18 22.27 29.98
N PRO A 315 41.74 21.03 30.10
CA PRO A 315 41.22 19.84 30.78
C PRO A 315 42.24 19.02 31.61
N GLY A 316 41.78 17.92 32.23
CA GLY A 316 42.63 16.89 32.87
C GLY A 316 42.02 15.48 32.80
N LYS A 317 42.86 14.45 32.60
CA LYS A 317 42.53 13.02 32.41
C LYS A 317 43.57 12.16 33.17
N PRO A 318 43.44 10.83 33.24
CA PRO A 318 42.65 10.00 34.18
C PRO A 318 43.52 9.20 35.18
N GLU A 319 42.91 8.58 36.21
CA GLU A 319 43.54 7.45 36.91
C GLU A 319 42.67 6.18 37.02
N LYS A 320 43.33 5.11 36.57
CA LYS A 320 43.13 3.65 36.59
C LYS A 320 42.52 3.00 37.86
N PRO A 321 41.70 1.93 37.69
CA PRO A 321 41.55 0.85 38.66
C PRO A 321 42.41 -0.40 38.31
N THR A 322 42.79 -1.19 39.32
CA THR A 322 43.56 -2.46 39.21
C THR A 322 42.76 -3.69 39.67
N PRO A 323 42.86 -4.84 38.98
CA PRO A 323 42.49 -6.18 39.45
C PRO A 323 43.76 -7.06 39.65
N PRO A 324 43.68 -8.40 39.87
CA PRO A 324 42.66 -9.25 40.52
C PRO A 324 43.28 -10.09 41.69
N ASP A 325 42.53 -10.98 42.35
CA ASP A 325 42.97 -12.39 42.53
C ASP A 325 41.83 -13.37 42.91
N GLU A 326 42.06 -14.66 42.67
CA GLU A 326 41.17 -15.81 42.96
C GLU A 326 41.53 -16.51 44.29
N SER A 327 40.58 -17.22 44.93
CA SER A 327 40.83 -18.51 45.63
C SER A 327 39.56 -19.20 46.17
N LYS A 328 39.63 -20.54 46.34
CA LYS A 328 38.52 -21.50 46.60
C LYS A 328 38.56 -22.05 48.07
N PRO A 329 37.78 -23.09 48.53
CA PRO A 329 37.17 -23.15 49.87
C PRO A 329 37.69 -24.38 50.69
N PRO A 330 37.02 -24.96 51.74
CA PRO A 330 35.72 -25.69 51.65
C PRO A 330 34.87 -25.68 52.96
N ALA A 331 33.92 -26.64 53.07
CA ALA A 331 33.37 -27.26 54.30
C ALA A 331 32.37 -26.47 55.21
N THR A 332 31.47 -27.09 55.99
CA THR A 332 30.49 -28.20 55.74
C THR A 332 29.37 -28.15 56.83
N GLU A 333 28.21 -28.82 56.62
CA GLU A 333 27.22 -29.27 57.64
C GLU A 333 26.45 -28.16 58.43
N SER A 334 25.21 -28.29 58.95
CA SER A 334 23.98 -29.11 58.69
C SER A 334 22.76 -28.37 59.36
N PRO A 335 21.53 -28.89 59.64
CA PRO A 335 20.30 -28.14 59.27
C PRO A 335 19.24 -27.78 60.37
N ALA A 336 18.29 -26.91 59.96
CA ALA A 336 16.90 -26.71 60.48
C ALA A 336 16.69 -25.94 61.82
N PRO A 337 15.46 -25.49 62.20
CA PRO A 337 14.18 -25.39 61.45
C PRO A 337 13.41 -24.04 61.52
N GLY A 338 12.59 -23.77 60.49
CA GLY A 338 11.20 -23.26 60.59
C GLY A 338 10.83 -21.94 61.29
N THR A 339 10.38 -20.96 60.49
CA THR A 339 9.34 -19.98 60.86
C THR A 339 8.36 -19.78 59.70
N SER A 340 7.06 -19.79 59.99
CA SER A 340 5.98 -19.59 59.02
C SER A 340 5.67 -18.11 58.80
N ASP A 341 5.74 -17.64 57.55
CA ASP A 341 5.26 -16.31 57.14
C ASP A 341 3.79 -16.40 56.65
N PRO A 342 2.95 -15.36 56.87
CA PRO A 342 1.54 -15.40 56.48
C PRO A 342 1.35 -15.11 54.99
N SER A 343 0.38 -15.78 54.37
CA SER A 343 0.07 -15.63 52.94
C SER A 343 -0.27 -14.19 52.56
N GLY A 344 0.50 -13.63 51.62
CA GLY A 344 0.03 -12.51 50.81
C GLY A 344 -1.13 -12.92 49.90
N PRO A 345 -1.86 -11.96 49.30
CA PRO A 345 -2.98 -12.26 48.40
C PRO A 345 -2.47 -13.05 47.19
N GLN A 346 -2.95 -14.28 47.01
CA GLN A 346 -2.68 -15.04 45.80
C GLN A 346 -3.53 -14.45 44.68
N THR A 347 -2.89 -13.90 43.65
CA THR A 347 -3.52 -13.60 42.36
C THR A 347 -4.20 -14.87 41.86
N PRO A 348 -5.45 -14.82 41.35
CA PRO A 348 -6.08 -15.97 40.72
C PRO A 348 -5.18 -16.51 39.59
N PRO A 349 -5.11 -17.83 39.37
CA PRO A 349 -4.35 -18.36 38.25
C PRO A 349 -4.93 -17.83 36.93
N GLU A 350 -4.10 -17.16 36.14
CA GLU A 350 -4.45 -16.74 34.78
C GLU A 350 -4.88 -17.98 33.99
N THR A 351 -6.07 -17.94 33.42
CA THR A 351 -6.56 -19.03 32.57
C THR A 351 -5.80 -18.97 31.26
N GLU A 352 -4.94 -19.96 30.99
CA GLU A 352 -4.14 -20.04 29.75
C GLU A 352 -5.03 -19.76 28.53
N THR A 353 -4.65 -18.76 27.72
CA THR A 353 -5.40 -18.45 26.51
C THR A 353 -5.19 -19.55 25.46
N PRO A 354 -6.05 -19.69 24.45
CA PRO A 354 -5.81 -20.63 23.35
C PRO A 354 -4.43 -20.42 22.72
N THR A 355 -4.01 -19.17 22.55
CA THR A 355 -2.68 -18.79 22.05
C THR A 355 -1.56 -19.39 22.91
N ASP A 356 -1.69 -19.39 24.24
CA ASP A 356 -0.68 -19.96 25.16
C ASP A 356 -0.53 -21.47 25.07
N THR A 357 -1.58 -22.18 24.65
CA THR A 357 -1.52 -23.64 24.46
C THR A 357 -0.74 -24.05 23.20
N VAL A 358 -0.45 -23.12 22.28
CA VAL A 358 0.25 -23.43 21.02
C VAL A 358 1.72 -23.74 21.27
N HIS A 359 2.15 -24.89 20.74
CA HIS A 359 3.53 -25.34 20.81
C HIS A 359 4.24 -25.23 19.45
N HIS A 360 3.53 -25.49 18.35
CA HIS A 360 4.08 -25.41 17.00
C HIS A 360 3.00 -25.15 15.94
N LEU A 361 3.48 -24.89 14.72
CA LEU A 361 2.68 -24.70 13.52
C LEU A 361 2.98 -25.81 12.52
N GLU A 362 1.95 -26.50 12.04
CA GLU A 362 2.06 -27.59 11.08
C GLU A 362 1.46 -27.19 9.71
N ASN A 363 1.99 -27.76 8.63
CA ASN A 363 1.55 -27.43 7.28
C ASN A 363 0.19 -28.09 6.98
N ALA A 364 -0.83 -27.28 6.76
CA ALA A 364 -2.18 -27.71 6.41
C ALA A 364 -2.56 -27.31 4.96
N GLY A 365 -1.57 -26.99 4.13
CA GLY A 365 -1.73 -26.42 2.80
C GLY A 365 -0.88 -27.12 1.74
N ALA A 366 -0.93 -26.59 0.52
CA ALA A 366 -0.24 -27.21 -0.60
C ALA A 366 1.22 -26.75 -0.70
N THR A 367 2.13 -27.72 -0.88
CA THR A 367 3.55 -27.48 -1.18
C THR A 367 3.77 -27.18 -2.67
N GLY A 368 4.93 -26.62 -3.03
CA GLY A 368 5.27 -26.27 -4.40
C GLY A 368 4.34 -25.18 -4.96
N LEU A 369 4.40 -24.00 -4.34
CA LEU A 369 3.63 -22.83 -4.74
C LEU A 369 4.32 -22.18 -5.94
N THR A 370 3.62 -22.10 -7.07
CA THR A 370 4.12 -21.40 -8.26
C THR A 370 2.99 -20.68 -8.98
N ALA A 371 3.32 -19.53 -9.57
CA ALA A 371 2.44 -18.73 -10.40
C ALA A 371 3.26 -18.06 -11.50
N ILE A 372 2.62 -17.77 -12.62
CA ILE A 372 3.18 -16.90 -13.66
C ILE A 372 3.13 -15.45 -13.15
N ALA A 373 4.11 -14.64 -13.53
CA ALA A 373 4.15 -13.21 -13.20
C ALA A 373 2.81 -12.52 -13.55
N GLY A 374 2.24 -11.83 -12.56
CA GLY A 374 0.92 -11.18 -12.60
C GLY A 374 -0.30 -12.07 -12.32
N ASP A 375 -0.15 -13.40 -12.21
CA ASP A 375 -1.26 -14.32 -11.93
C ASP A 375 -1.46 -14.55 -10.41
N THR A 376 -2.67 -14.97 -10.03
CA THR A 376 -2.93 -15.46 -8.66
C THR A 376 -2.40 -16.88 -8.48
N PHE A 377 -1.75 -17.16 -7.35
CA PHE A 377 -1.31 -18.51 -7.00
C PHE A 377 -2.53 -19.43 -6.85
N ALA A 378 -2.62 -20.45 -7.71
CA ALA A 378 -3.75 -21.39 -7.74
C ALA A 378 -3.87 -22.24 -6.45
N LYS A 379 -2.76 -22.41 -5.73
CA LYS A 379 -2.67 -23.10 -4.44
C LYS A 379 -2.74 -22.09 -3.29
N LYS A 380 -3.61 -22.33 -2.32
CA LYS A 380 -3.67 -21.54 -1.07
C LYS A 380 -2.65 -22.03 -0.04
N ILE A 381 -2.21 -21.09 0.80
CA ILE A 381 -1.39 -21.34 1.98
C ILE A 381 -2.32 -21.54 3.17
N SER A 382 -2.10 -22.59 3.95
CA SER A 382 -2.88 -22.87 5.16
C SER A 382 -2.06 -23.63 6.19
N VAL A 383 -2.23 -23.26 7.46
CA VAL A 383 -1.41 -23.71 8.59
C VAL A 383 -2.31 -24.14 9.74
N ARG A 384 -1.92 -25.19 10.47
CA ARG A 384 -2.60 -25.67 11.67
C ARG A 384 -1.81 -25.27 12.91
N ALA A 385 -2.45 -24.68 13.90
CA ALA A 385 -1.86 -24.45 15.21
C ALA A 385 -2.08 -25.67 16.11
N GLU A 386 -1.01 -26.17 16.75
CA GLU A 386 -1.07 -27.39 17.55
C GLU A 386 -0.38 -27.26 18.91
N THR A 387 -1.03 -27.85 19.92
CA THR A 387 -0.44 -28.09 21.25
C THR A 387 0.72 -29.07 21.19
N LYS A 388 1.48 -29.20 22.30
CA LYS A 388 2.57 -30.19 22.44
C LYS A 388 2.11 -31.64 22.24
N ALA A 389 0.81 -31.92 22.40
CA ALA A 389 0.21 -33.24 22.23
C ALA A 389 -0.39 -33.46 20.82
N GLY A 390 -0.12 -32.59 19.85
CA GLY A 390 -0.67 -32.68 18.49
C GLY A 390 -2.17 -32.38 18.39
N LYS A 391 -2.78 -31.81 19.45
CA LYS A 391 -4.17 -31.34 19.39
C LYS A 391 -4.23 -29.98 18.73
N ALA A 392 -5.14 -29.83 17.76
CA ALA A 392 -5.43 -28.56 17.12
C ALA A 392 -5.93 -27.48 18.08
N VAL A 393 -5.56 -26.23 17.82
CA VAL A 393 -5.92 -25.05 18.62
C VAL A 393 -6.64 -24.01 17.77
N GLY A 394 -7.94 -23.86 18.00
CA GLY A 394 -8.77 -22.82 17.37
C GLY A 394 -8.65 -21.46 18.06
N LYS A 395 -9.14 -20.40 17.39
CA LYS A 395 -9.12 -18.99 17.86
C LYS A 395 -7.72 -18.38 18.02
N VAL A 396 -6.67 -19.04 17.54
CA VAL A 396 -5.30 -18.52 17.51
C VAL A 396 -5.15 -17.60 16.30
N ARG A 397 -4.62 -16.39 16.49
CA ARG A 397 -4.32 -15.49 15.37
C ARG A 397 -2.97 -15.84 14.75
N ILE A 398 -2.94 -16.07 13.44
CA ILE A 398 -1.73 -16.37 12.68
C ILE A 398 -1.44 -15.24 11.70
N ARG A 399 -0.20 -14.73 11.69
CA ARG A 399 0.30 -13.79 10.69
C ARG A 399 1.05 -14.56 9.61
N PHE A 400 0.64 -14.37 8.36
CA PHE A 400 1.43 -14.74 7.18
C PHE A 400 2.18 -13.50 6.69
N THR A 401 3.47 -13.65 6.38
CA THR A 401 4.35 -12.58 5.91
C THR A 401 5.07 -13.01 4.63
N VAL A 402 4.98 -12.21 3.58
CA VAL A 402 5.79 -12.35 2.36
C VAL A 402 7.21 -11.81 2.63
N LEU A 403 8.22 -12.63 2.39
CA LEU A 403 9.63 -12.36 2.67
C LEU A 403 10.51 -12.63 1.44
N GLY A 404 11.48 -11.74 1.21
CA GLY A 404 12.45 -11.81 0.11
C GLY A 404 12.19 -10.75 -0.97
N ASP A 405 13.08 -10.71 -1.97
CA ASP A 405 12.96 -9.75 -3.08
C ASP A 405 11.83 -10.15 -4.04
N THR A 406 10.62 -9.71 -3.73
CA THR A 406 9.43 -9.95 -4.55
C THR A 406 8.42 -8.82 -4.43
N ASP A 407 7.73 -8.53 -5.53
CA ASP A 407 6.55 -7.66 -5.57
C ASP A 407 5.24 -8.43 -5.29
N ALA A 408 5.26 -9.77 -5.17
CA ALA A 408 4.11 -10.59 -4.79
C ALA A 408 3.47 -10.17 -3.45
N ALA A 409 2.15 -10.23 -3.36
CA ALA A 409 1.37 -9.76 -2.21
C ALA A 409 0.07 -10.56 -2.03
N PHE A 410 -0.53 -10.51 -0.84
CA PHE A 410 -1.87 -11.03 -0.63
C PHE A 410 -2.91 -10.16 -1.34
N THR A 411 -4.11 -10.72 -1.56
CA THR A 411 -5.27 -9.98 -2.07
C THR A 411 -5.52 -8.73 -1.21
N GLY A 412 -5.60 -7.56 -1.85
CA GLY A 412 -5.58 -6.26 -1.17
C GLY A 412 -4.21 -5.54 -1.17
N GLY A 413 -3.16 -6.17 -1.71
CA GLY A 413 -1.84 -5.58 -1.91
C GLY A 413 -0.91 -5.67 -0.71
N ASP A 414 -1.34 -6.29 0.39
CA ASP A 414 -0.52 -6.40 1.60
C ASP A 414 0.55 -7.49 1.49
N LYS A 415 1.76 -7.20 1.97
CA LYS A 415 2.80 -8.23 2.26
C LYS A 415 2.45 -9.12 3.46
N TYR A 416 1.37 -8.79 4.18
CA TYR A 416 1.01 -9.40 5.46
C TYR A 416 -0.49 -9.72 5.51
N ALA A 417 -0.84 -10.85 6.09
CA ALA A 417 -2.23 -11.21 6.36
C ALA A 417 -2.37 -11.84 7.73
N ALA A 418 -3.34 -11.39 8.54
CA ALA A 418 -3.66 -11.98 9.84
C ALA A 418 -4.97 -12.77 9.73
N VAL A 419 -4.94 -14.06 10.07
CA VAL A 419 -6.10 -14.95 9.99
C VAL A 419 -6.23 -15.74 11.29
N THR A 420 -7.44 -15.80 11.83
CA THR A 420 -7.75 -16.59 13.03
C THR A 420 -7.99 -18.05 12.66
N THR A 421 -7.44 -19.00 13.43
CA THR A 421 -7.68 -20.43 13.24
C THR A 421 -9.13 -20.81 13.55
N ASP A 422 -9.70 -21.67 12.70
CA ASP A 422 -11.04 -22.21 12.87
C ASP A 422 -11.15 -23.24 14.02
N ALA A 423 -12.31 -23.86 14.19
CA ALA A 423 -12.51 -24.91 15.20
C ALA A 423 -11.65 -26.18 14.97
N SER A 424 -11.09 -26.37 13.78
CA SER A 424 -10.10 -27.42 13.47
C SER A 424 -8.66 -26.95 13.69
N GLY A 425 -8.45 -25.72 14.17
CA GLY A 425 -7.15 -25.11 14.38
C GLY A 425 -6.45 -24.68 13.09
N VAL A 426 -7.15 -24.58 11.96
CA VAL A 426 -6.58 -24.19 10.66
C VAL A 426 -6.83 -22.72 10.35
N ALA A 427 -5.79 -22.00 9.96
CA ALA A 427 -5.87 -20.68 9.35
C ALA A 427 -5.50 -20.78 7.86
N VAL A 428 -6.35 -20.25 6.98
CA VAL A 428 -6.12 -20.22 5.53
C VAL A 428 -5.80 -18.78 5.12
N ALA A 429 -4.64 -18.54 4.53
CA ALA A 429 -4.26 -17.21 4.08
C ALA A 429 -5.19 -16.71 2.95
N PRO A 430 -5.35 -15.38 2.79
CA PRO A 430 -5.91 -14.79 1.58
C PRO A 430 -5.15 -15.27 0.32
N ALA A 431 -5.77 -15.15 -0.84
CA ALA A 431 -5.10 -15.56 -2.07
C ALA A 431 -3.85 -14.71 -2.31
N LEU A 432 -2.71 -15.38 -2.55
CA LEU A 432 -1.44 -14.77 -2.87
C LEU A 432 -1.41 -14.46 -4.37
N VAL A 433 -0.97 -13.27 -4.74
CA VAL A 433 -0.90 -12.77 -6.12
C VAL A 433 0.56 -12.52 -6.47
N ALA A 434 1.02 -13.06 -7.59
CA ALA A 434 2.35 -12.77 -8.12
C ALA A 434 2.38 -11.37 -8.71
N GLY A 435 3.45 -10.61 -8.43
CA GLY A 435 3.76 -9.42 -9.20
C GLY A 435 4.54 -9.77 -10.48
N GLU A 436 5.26 -8.80 -11.03
CA GLU A 436 6.06 -8.96 -12.25
C GLU A 436 7.52 -9.37 -11.97
N ARG A 437 7.98 -9.33 -10.70
CA ARG A 437 9.34 -9.78 -10.31
C ARG A 437 9.39 -11.30 -10.19
N THR A 438 9.98 -11.93 -11.19
CA THR A 438 10.25 -13.38 -11.24
C THR A 438 11.32 -13.78 -10.23
N GLY A 439 11.16 -14.92 -9.57
CA GLY A 439 12.11 -15.44 -8.59
C GLY A 439 11.47 -16.29 -7.51
N ALA A 440 12.31 -16.85 -6.63
CA ALA A 440 11.87 -17.59 -5.45
C ALA A 440 11.82 -16.68 -4.22
N PHE A 441 10.77 -16.82 -3.42
CA PHE A 441 10.57 -16.07 -2.18
C PHE A 441 9.95 -17.00 -1.10
N THR A 442 9.76 -16.47 0.10
CA THR A 442 9.20 -17.24 1.23
C THR A 442 7.94 -16.55 1.75
N VAL A 443 6.92 -17.32 2.10
CA VAL A 443 5.83 -16.83 2.96
C VAL A 443 5.97 -17.52 4.31
N ARG A 444 6.18 -16.74 5.38
CA ARG A 444 6.34 -17.25 6.75
C ARG A 444 5.05 -17.09 7.53
N ALA A 445 4.61 -18.17 8.18
CA ALA A 445 3.51 -18.14 9.15
C ALA A 445 4.07 -18.06 10.58
N THR A 446 3.54 -17.15 11.40
CA THR A 446 3.90 -16.97 12.82
C THR A 446 2.66 -16.82 13.69
N VAL A 447 2.67 -17.36 14.90
CA VAL A 447 1.63 -17.09 15.90
C VAL A 447 1.72 -15.63 16.34
N ILE A 448 0.58 -14.95 16.39
CA ILE A 448 0.47 -13.59 16.92
C ILE A 448 0.29 -13.67 18.44
N GLY A 449 1.12 -12.97 19.20
CA GLY A 449 1.06 -12.94 20.67
C GLY A 449 1.85 -14.05 21.38
N ARG A 450 2.55 -14.92 20.64
CA ARG A 450 3.40 -15.96 21.25
C ARG A 450 4.57 -16.34 20.35
N THR A 451 5.76 -16.42 20.94
CA THR A 451 6.98 -16.85 20.25
C THR A 451 7.03 -18.37 20.15
N VAL A 452 6.75 -18.90 18.96
CA VAL A 452 7.02 -20.29 18.54
C VAL A 452 7.80 -20.28 17.22
N ALA A 453 8.37 -21.43 16.82
CA ALA A 453 9.01 -21.55 15.52
C ALA A 453 8.01 -21.23 14.38
N GLY A 454 8.39 -20.31 13.49
CA GLY A 454 7.61 -19.97 12.31
C GLY A 454 7.70 -21.05 11.23
N LEU A 455 6.65 -21.17 10.42
CA LEU A 455 6.55 -22.15 9.34
C LEU A 455 6.72 -21.48 7.98
N ASP A 456 7.71 -21.92 7.20
CA ASP A 456 8.09 -21.32 5.92
C ASP A 456 7.53 -22.07 4.71
N TYR A 457 6.79 -21.35 3.86
CA TYR A 457 6.30 -21.82 2.56
C TYR A 457 7.18 -21.23 1.45
N LYS A 458 7.81 -22.08 0.64
CA LYS A 458 8.57 -21.63 -0.53
C LYS A 458 7.63 -21.44 -1.73
N ALA A 459 7.75 -20.28 -2.37
CA ALA A 459 6.96 -19.88 -3.52
C ALA A 459 7.84 -19.32 -4.64
N THR A 460 7.45 -19.52 -5.90
CA THR A 460 8.21 -19.08 -7.07
C THR A 460 7.30 -18.40 -8.09
N VAL A 461 7.63 -17.15 -8.46
CA VAL A 461 7.06 -16.46 -9.62
C VAL A 461 7.89 -16.84 -10.85
N THR A 462 7.26 -17.43 -11.87
CA THR A 462 7.88 -17.71 -13.17
C THR A 462 7.60 -16.60 -14.17
N GLU A 463 8.44 -16.45 -15.18
CA GLU A 463 8.18 -15.49 -16.27
C GLU A 463 6.91 -15.81 -17.06
N ARG A 464 6.39 -14.79 -17.77
CA ARG A 464 5.24 -14.95 -18.67
C ARG A 464 5.66 -15.74 -19.90
N VAL A 465 4.82 -16.71 -20.29
CA VAL A 465 5.09 -17.67 -21.37
C VAL A 465 4.16 -17.47 -22.56
N ALA A 466 4.65 -17.87 -23.74
CA ALA A 466 3.85 -18.08 -24.95
C ALA A 466 4.18 -19.45 -25.54
N ASP A 467 3.15 -20.15 -26.05
CA ASP A 467 3.28 -21.45 -26.71
C ASP A 467 3.25 -21.33 -28.25
N ALA A 468 2.79 -20.19 -28.78
CA ALA A 468 2.87 -19.89 -30.21
C ALA A 468 3.26 -18.43 -30.50
N LEU A 469 3.98 -18.27 -31.61
CA LEU A 469 4.34 -17.00 -32.26
C LEU A 469 3.90 -17.06 -33.72
N ALA A 470 3.23 -16.03 -34.21
CA ALA A 470 2.87 -15.88 -35.63
C ALA A 470 3.18 -14.46 -36.12
N ARG A 471 3.56 -14.30 -37.39
CA ARG A 471 3.60 -12.97 -38.01
C ARG A 471 2.19 -12.40 -38.15
N THR A 472 2.06 -11.08 -38.00
CA THR A 472 0.78 -10.38 -38.21
C THR A 472 0.44 -10.19 -39.69
N ASP A 473 1.44 -10.17 -40.56
CA ASP A 473 1.29 -10.08 -42.02
C ASP A 473 2.27 -11.02 -42.75
N GLY A 474 1.94 -11.36 -43.99
CA GLY A 474 2.73 -12.25 -44.85
C GLY A 474 3.73 -11.52 -45.77
N THR A 475 4.01 -10.23 -45.55
CA THR A 475 4.82 -9.42 -46.48
C THR A 475 6.24 -9.96 -46.58
N ALA A 476 6.71 -10.20 -47.81
CA ALA A 476 8.10 -10.59 -48.06
C ALA A 476 9.05 -9.50 -47.54
N LEU A 477 10.09 -9.89 -46.81
CA LEU A 477 11.08 -8.97 -46.25
C LEU A 477 12.34 -9.03 -47.11
N THR A 478 12.49 -8.02 -47.95
CA THR A 478 13.59 -7.90 -48.92
C THR A 478 14.32 -6.56 -48.76
N CYS A 479 15.61 -6.53 -49.06
CA CYS A 479 16.39 -5.32 -49.23
C CYS A 479 17.55 -5.53 -50.22
N THR A 480 18.13 -4.42 -50.69
CA THR A 480 19.41 -4.43 -51.42
C THR A 480 20.60 -4.66 -50.47
N PRO A 481 21.76 -5.11 -50.98
CA PRO A 481 23.01 -5.14 -50.21
C PRO A 481 23.33 -3.76 -49.61
N GLY A 482 23.74 -3.73 -48.34
CA GLY A 482 23.97 -2.48 -47.60
C GLY A 482 22.71 -1.69 -47.22
N GLY A 483 21.51 -2.19 -47.56
CA GLY A 483 20.24 -1.46 -47.46
C GLY A 483 19.50 -1.61 -46.12
N GLU A 484 18.34 -0.96 -46.05
CA GLU A 484 17.33 -1.11 -44.99
C GLU A 484 16.17 -1.99 -45.50
N PHE A 485 15.63 -2.86 -44.65
CA PHE A 485 14.41 -3.61 -44.98
C PHE A 485 13.17 -2.71 -44.94
N ALA A 486 12.41 -2.67 -46.04
CA ALA A 486 11.24 -1.79 -46.17
C ALA A 486 10.11 -2.08 -45.15
N GLY A 487 10.00 -3.34 -44.71
CA GLY A 487 9.06 -3.78 -43.68
C GLY A 487 9.73 -4.02 -42.33
N ARG A 488 8.99 -3.82 -41.23
CA ARG A 488 9.39 -4.30 -39.91
C ARG A 488 8.73 -5.65 -39.63
N VAL A 489 9.43 -6.53 -38.94
CA VAL A 489 8.84 -7.77 -38.42
C VAL A 489 7.88 -7.41 -37.28
N GLU A 490 6.62 -7.82 -37.41
CA GLU A 490 5.62 -7.74 -36.35
C GLU A 490 5.02 -9.12 -36.13
N VAL A 491 4.90 -9.50 -34.85
CA VAL A 491 4.46 -10.82 -34.42
C VAL A 491 3.42 -10.72 -33.33
N LYS A 492 2.54 -11.73 -33.27
CA LYS A 492 1.62 -11.97 -32.18
C LYS A 492 2.05 -13.22 -31.41
N ALA A 493 2.21 -13.08 -30.09
CA ALA A 493 2.37 -14.18 -29.17
C ALA A 493 1.02 -14.59 -28.57
N THR A 494 0.83 -15.89 -28.42
CA THR A 494 -0.31 -16.46 -27.69
C THR A 494 0.13 -17.53 -26.70
N HIS A 495 -0.69 -17.71 -25.67
CA HIS A 495 -0.59 -18.81 -24.73
C HIS A 495 -1.98 -19.45 -24.61
N LYS A 496 -2.10 -20.74 -24.92
CA LYS A 496 -3.36 -21.49 -24.95
C LYS A 496 -4.45 -20.82 -25.80
N GLY A 497 -4.03 -20.17 -26.90
CA GLY A 497 -4.89 -19.44 -27.83
C GLY A 497 -5.30 -18.02 -27.40
N ALA A 498 -5.05 -17.60 -26.15
CA ALA A 498 -5.23 -16.23 -25.71
C ALA A 498 -4.01 -15.36 -26.07
N ALA A 499 -4.21 -14.04 -26.25
CA ALA A 499 -3.11 -13.11 -26.45
C ALA A 499 -2.20 -13.06 -25.20
N ALA A 500 -0.89 -13.19 -25.38
CA ALA A 500 0.05 -13.28 -24.28
C ALA A 500 0.82 -11.96 -24.10
N GLU A 501 0.37 -11.14 -23.14
CA GLU A 501 0.97 -9.85 -22.77
C GLU A 501 2.30 -10.01 -22.03
N LYS A 502 3.22 -9.03 -22.17
CA LYS A 502 4.50 -8.90 -21.44
C LYS A 502 5.43 -10.12 -21.54
N VAL A 503 5.19 -11.04 -22.48
CA VAL A 503 6.04 -12.21 -22.71
C VAL A 503 7.39 -11.75 -23.25
N ALA A 504 8.47 -12.24 -22.65
CA ALA A 504 9.81 -11.99 -23.13
C ALA A 504 10.05 -12.71 -24.46
N VAL A 505 10.57 -11.98 -25.45
CA VAL A 505 10.93 -12.51 -26.76
C VAL A 505 12.41 -12.24 -27.03
N THR A 506 13.15 -13.27 -27.41
CA THR A 506 14.50 -13.13 -27.97
C THR A 506 14.40 -13.21 -29.49
N ALA A 507 15.08 -12.33 -30.21
CA ALA A 507 15.12 -12.32 -31.67
C ALA A 507 16.57 -12.37 -32.15
N THR A 508 16.97 -13.46 -32.80
CA THR A 508 18.35 -13.74 -33.23
C THR A 508 18.43 -14.01 -34.73
N LEU A 509 19.36 -13.39 -35.44
CA LEU A 509 19.74 -13.76 -36.80
C LEU A 509 20.62 -15.01 -36.71
N VAL A 510 20.07 -16.15 -37.11
CA VAL A 510 20.73 -17.46 -37.03
C VAL A 510 21.23 -17.90 -38.41
N LYS A 511 22.25 -18.77 -38.44
CA LYS A 511 22.80 -19.29 -39.70
C LYS A 511 21.79 -20.06 -40.53
N SER A 512 20.90 -20.83 -39.90
CA SER A 512 19.76 -21.44 -40.59
C SER A 512 18.64 -21.86 -39.63
N ALA A 513 17.52 -22.37 -40.15
CA ALA A 513 16.47 -22.96 -39.33
C ALA A 513 16.93 -24.22 -38.54
N LEU A 514 17.98 -24.90 -39.01
CA LEU A 514 18.56 -26.11 -38.41
C LEU A 514 19.80 -25.82 -37.54
N ASP A 515 20.50 -24.72 -37.80
CA ASP A 515 21.65 -24.24 -37.03
C ASP A 515 21.28 -22.92 -36.33
N PRO A 516 20.91 -22.96 -35.04
CA PRO A 516 20.52 -21.79 -34.26
C PRO A 516 21.70 -20.92 -33.81
N THR A 517 22.94 -21.21 -34.20
CA THR A 517 24.06 -20.32 -33.87
C THR A 517 23.90 -18.97 -34.56
N GLU A 518 24.30 -17.91 -33.87
CA GLU A 518 24.23 -16.55 -34.41
C GLU A 518 25.04 -16.45 -35.70
N ASN A 519 24.49 -15.73 -36.67
CA ASN A 519 25.13 -15.50 -37.96
C ASN A 519 26.16 -14.36 -37.87
N ASP A 520 27.23 -14.41 -38.64
CA ASP A 520 28.30 -13.38 -38.64
C ASP A 520 28.14 -12.33 -39.76
N LYS A 521 27.24 -12.58 -40.72
CA LYS A 521 27.04 -11.78 -41.95
C LYS A 521 25.57 -11.58 -42.31
N GLY A 522 25.31 -10.67 -43.24
CA GLY A 522 23.97 -10.36 -43.73
C GLY A 522 23.18 -9.47 -42.76
N PRO A 523 21.89 -9.73 -42.54
CA PRO A 523 21.03 -8.86 -41.75
C PRO A 523 21.50 -8.61 -40.31
N PHE A 524 21.16 -7.44 -39.77
CA PHE A 524 21.42 -7.00 -38.41
C PHE A 524 20.41 -5.94 -37.94
N PHE A 525 20.29 -5.78 -36.63
CA PHE A 525 19.62 -4.65 -35.98
C PHE A 525 20.66 -3.62 -35.54
N LYS A 526 20.26 -2.35 -35.36
CA LYS A 526 21.11 -1.35 -34.72
C LYS A 526 20.77 -1.22 -33.24
N SER A 527 21.77 -1.25 -32.37
CA SER A 527 21.65 -0.85 -30.97
C SER A 527 21.56 0.68 -30.83
N ALA A 528 21.34 1.20 -29.62
CA ALA A 528 21.09 2.62 -29.38
C ALA A 528 22.28 3.55 -29.75
N ASP A 529 23.50 3.02 -29.71
CA ASP A 529 24.75 3.63 -30.16
C ASP A 529 25.00 3.50 -31.68
N GLY A 530 24.12 2.80 -32.40
CA GLY A 530 24.22 2.54 -33.84
C GLY A 530 25.02 1.30 -34.23
N THR A 531 25.60 0.58 -33.26
CA THR A 531 26.38 -0.65 -33.49
C THR A 531 25.50 -1.78 -34.06
N ALA A 532 26.08 -2.62 -34.93
CA ALA A 532 25.38 -3.77 -35.50
C ALA A 532 25.27 -4.91 -34.48
N VAL A 533 24.05 -5.33 -34.16
CA VAL A 533 23.75 -6.45 -33.26
C VAL A 533 22.84 -7.47 -33.95
N ARG A 534 23.05 -8.76 -33.69
CA ARG A 534 22.31 -9.86 -34.32
C ARG A 534 21.42 -10.66 -33.38
N THR A 535 21.55 -10.45 -32.07
CA THR A 535 20.57 -10.86 -31.07
C THR A 535 19.99 -9.63 -30.37
N LEU A 536 18.65 -9.60 -30.24
CA LEU A 536 17.93 -8.69 -29.37
C LEU A 536 17.29 -9.49 -28.23
N THR A 537 17.55 -9.07 -26.99
CA THR A 537 16.92 -9.57 -25.76
C THR A 537 16.11 -8.45 -25.10
N GLY A 538 15.33 -8.78 -24.07
CA GLY A 538 14.54 -7.80 -23.31
C GLY A 538 13.31 -7.24 -24.05
N LEU A 539 13.01 -7.72 -25.26
CA LEU A 539 11.78 -7.39 -25.98
C LEU A 539 10.58 -8.00 -25.24
N LYS A 540 9.48 -7.25 -25.14
CA LYS A 540 8.23 -7.73 -24.52
C LYS A 540 7.04 -7.43 -25.41
N THR A 541 6.05 -8.33 -25.40
CA THR A 541 4.76 -8.10 -26.06
C THR A 541 3.89 -7.09 -25.31
N ASP A 542 3.04 -6.37 -26.05
CA ASP A 542 2.04 -5.46 -25.50
C ASP A 542 0.79 -6.19 -24.94
N ALA A 543 -0.18 -5.43 -24.44
CA ALA A 543 -1.45 -5.96 -23.91
C ALA A 543 -2.33 -6.73 -24.93
N LYS A 544 -2.00 -6.68 -26.23
CA LYS A 544 -2.65 -7.45 -27.30
C LYS A 544 -1.82 -8.67 -27.73
N GLY A 545 -0.71 -8.94 -27.03
CA GLY A 545 0.27 -9.95 -27.37
C GLY A 545 1.12 -9.60 -28.59
N LEU A 546 1.14 -8.34 -29.02
CA LEU A 546 1.88 -7.89 -30.21
C LEU A 546 3.29 -7.43 -29.84
N LEU A 547 4.25 -7.74 -30.71
CA LEU A 547 5.62 -7.20 -30.66
C LEU A 547 6.04 -6.77 -32.06
N LYS A 548 6.39 -5.49 -32.20
CA LYS A 548 6.96 -4.90 -33.41
C LYS A 548 8.46 -4.71 -33.21
N LEU A 549 9.28 -5.39 -34.00
CA LEU A 549 10.73 -5.31 -33.88
C LEU A 549 11.28 -3.95 -34.37
N PRO A 550 12.52 -3.60 -33.97
CA PRO A 550 13.28 -2.52 -34.60
C PRO A 550 13.47 -2.74 -36.11
N LYS A 551 13.91 -1.68 -36.81
CA LYS A 551 14.29 -1.79 -38.22
C LYS A 551 15.46 -2.76 -38.40
N LEU A 552 15.40 -3.54 -39.47
CA LEU A 552 16.49 -4.40 -39.92
C LEU A 552 17.29 -3.71 -41.03
N TYR A 553 18.59 -3.95 -41.03
CA TYR A 553 19.56 -3.52 -42.03
C TYR A 553 20.29 -4.74 -42.57
N ALA A 554 20.96 -4.63 -43.70
CA ALA A 554 21.87 -5.65 -44.21
C ALA A 554 23.27 -5.09 -44.46
N ASP A 555 24.29 -5.93 -44.30
CA ASP A 555 25.61 -5.67 -44.89
C ASP A 555 25.60 -6.03 -46.40
N ASN A 556 26.77 -6.09 -47.03
CA ASN A 556 26.88 -6.36 -48.47
C ASN A 556 26.69 -7.86 -48.84
N THR A 557 26.40 -8.73 -47.88
CA THR A 557 26.24 -10.17 -48.11
C THR A 557 24.85 -10.48 -48.67
N THR A 558 24.79 -10.90 -49.94
CA THR A 558 23.56 -11.41 -50.57
C THR A 558 23.20 -12.81 -50.06
N GLY A 559 21.91 -13.14 -50.10
CA GLY A 559 21.40 -14.46 -49.73
C GLY A 559 20.02 -14.44 -49.07
N THR A 560 19.59 -15.62 -48.61
CA THR A 560 18.41 -15.79 -47.75
C THR A 560 18.87 -16.11 -46.35
N PHE A 561 18.36 -15.37 -45.37
CA PHE A 561 18.75 -15.42 -43.97
C PHE A 561 17.54 -15.71 -43.08
N VAL A 562 17.78 -16.19 -41.86
CA VAL A 562 16.73 -16.55 -40.91
C VAL A 562 16.81 -15.69 -39.66
N LEU A 563 15.76 -14.92 -39.40
CA LEU A 563 15.51 -14.35 -38.09
C LEU A 563 14.67 -15.35 -37.28
N ARG A 564 15.24 -15.88 -36.20
CA ARG A 564 14.54 -16.77 -35.26
C ARG A 564 14.09 -15.98 -34.05
N LEU A 565 12.79 -16.00 -33.77
CA LEU A 565 12.20 -15.49 -32.54
C LEU A 565 11.87 -16.66 -31.61
N THR A 566 12.11 -16.51 -30.31
CA THR A 566 11.77 -17.51 -29.28
C THR A 566 11.20 -16.86 -28.02
N THR A 567 10.36 -17.61 -27.29
CA THR A 567 9.82 -17.20 -25.97
C THR A 567 10.02 -18.29 -24.93
N ALA A 568 9.95 -17.89 -23.65
CA ALA A 568 9.58 -18.82 -22.58
C ALA A 568 8.22 -19.47 -22.91
N GLY A 569 8.07 -20.76 -22.61
CA GLY A 569 6.95 -21.59 -23.09
C GLY A 569 7.21 -22.36 -24.38
N GLY A 570 8.33 -22.09 -25.06
CA GLY A 570 8.83 -22.92 -26.17
C GLY A 570 8.34 -22.53 -27.56
N ALA A 571 7.59 -21.44 -27.71
CA ALA A 571 7.26 -20.92 -29.03
C ALA A 571 8.54 -20.53 -29.79
N ALA A 572 8.60 -20.89 -31.08
CA ALA A 572 9.67 -20.50 -31.97
C ALA A 572 9.09 -20.14 -33.35
N LEU A 573 9.57 -19.03 -33.93
CA LEU A 573 9.16 -18.56 -35.26
C LEU A 573 10.39 -18.19 -36.08
N ASN A 574 10.55 -18.83 -37.25
CA ASN A 574 11.59 -18.51 -38.20
C ASN A 574 11.02 -17.61 -39.31
N VAL A 575 11.53 -16.39 -39.42
CA VAL A 575 11.18 -15.41 -40.46
C VAL A 575 12.31 -15.35 -41.48
N GLN A 576 11.99 -15.58 -42.75
CA GLN A 576 12.97 -15.45 -43.83
C GLN A 576 13.16 -13.98 -44.23
N LEU A 577 14.42 -13.61 -44.46
CA LEU A 577 14.86 -12.30 -44.93
C LEU A 577 15.71 -12.50 -46.19
N LYS A 578 15.47 -11.76 -47.27
CA LYS A 578 16.25 -11.87 -48.52
C LYS A 578 17.03 -10.59 -48.79
N VAL A 579 18.35 -10.71 -48.91
CA VAL A 579 19.23 -9.63 -49.39
C VAL A 579 19.63 -9.97 -50.83
N ALA A 580 19.19 -9.16 -51.77
CA ALA A 580 19.45 -9.38 -53.19
C ALA A 580 19.57 -8.05 -53.92
N GLU A 581 20.35 -8.01 -55.00
CA GLU A 581 20.37 -6.84 -55.88
C GLU A 581 18.97 -6.56 -56.43
N ALA A 582 18.69 -5.29 -56.74
CA ALA A 582 17.45 -4.93 -57.40
C ALA A 582 17.41 -5.60 -58.77
N GLU A 583 16.34 -6.32 -59.05
CA GLU A 583 16.11 -6.92 -60.37
C GLU A 583 16.03 -5.78 -61.39
N PRO A 584 16.82 -5.81 -62.48
CA PRO A 584 16.90 -4.67 -63.39
C PRO A 584 15.52 -4.42 -64.00
N GLU A 585 15.06 -3.17 -63.96
CA GLU A 585 13.80 -2.79 -64.61
C GLU A 585 13.84 -3.21 -66.09
N PRO A 586 12.76 -3.79 -66.63
CA PRO A 586 12.74 -4.22 -68.03
C PRO A 586 12.92 -2.99 -68.91
N THR A 587 14.08 -2.91 -69.58
CA THR A 587 14.42 -1.80 -70.45
C THR A 587 13.34 -1.65 -71.52
N PRO A 588 12.72 -0.48 -71.70
CA PRO A 588 11.77 -0.29 -72.79
C PRO A 588 12.50 -0.50 -74.11
N SER A 589 12.03 -1.48 -74.91
CA SER A 589 12.58 -1.75 -76.23
C SER A 589 12.56 -0.46 -77.07
N PRO A 590 13.67 -0.10 -77.74
CA PRO A 590 13.67 1.08 -78.59
C PRO A 590 12.77 0.83 -79.80
N SER A 591 11.64 1.54 -79.86
CA SER A 591 10.84 1.62 -81.08
C SER A 591 11.70 2.24 -82.18
N GLY A 592 11.89 1.51 -83.28
CA GLY A 592 12.70 1.95 -84.41
C GLY A 592 12.11 3.21 -85.05
N ASP A 593 12.97 4.19 -85.29
CA ASP A 593 12.63 5.43 -85.98
C ASP A 593 12.37 5.15 -87.47
N ALA A 594 11.22 5.56 -87.99
CA ALA A 594 10.88 5.47 -89.40
C ALA A 594 9.82 6.54 -89.78
N SER A 595 10.29 7.57 -90.45
CA SER A 595 9.48 8.52 -91.24
C SER A 595 10.34 9.05 -92.38
N PRO A 596 9.76 9.61 -93.46
CA PRO A 596 8.36 9.51 -93.92
C PRO A 596 8.28 9.05 -95.40
N ASP A 597 7.13 8.54 -95.86
CA ASP A 597 6.79 8.67 -97.29
C ASP A 597 5.28 8.59 -97.60
N ALA A 598 4.95 8.97 -98.83
CA ALA A 598 3.65 9.45 -99.31
C ALA A 598 2.46 8.48 -99.27
N SER A 599 1.26 9.07 -99.27
CA SER A 599 0.01 8.45 -99.74
C SER A 599 -0.72 9.39 -100.70
N PRO A 600 -1.04 8.97 -101.94
CA PRO A 600 -1.94 9.70 -102.83
C PRO A 600 -3.42 9.32 -102.61
N SER A 601 -4.32 10.14 -103.14
CA SER A 601 -5.79 10.02 -103.07
C SER A 601 -6.35 8.73 -103.71
N PRO A 602 -7.67 8.48 -103.55
CA PRO A 602 -8.56 8.89 -104.65
C PRO A 602 -9.84 9.63 -104.21
N SER A 603 -10.43 10.35 -105.18
CA SER A 603 -11.61 11.21 -105.05
C SER A 603 -12.95 10.45 -105.03
N ALA A 604 -13.97 11.02 -104.36
CA ALA A 604 -15.26 11.34 -104.98
C ALA A 604 -16.18 12.17 -104.03
N GLU A 605 -16.72 13.27 -104.56
CA GLU A 605 -17.81 14.11 -104.03
C GLU A 605 -19.21 13.47 -104.30
N PRO A 606 -20.41 14.09 -104.06
CA PRO A 606 -20.70 15.45 -103.53
C PRO A 606 -21.82 15.61 -102.47
N SER A 607 -21.88 16.83 -101.91
CA SER A 607 -23.06 17.65 -101.51
C SER A 607 -24.22 17.09 -100.67
N THR A 608 -24.55 17.79 -99.57
CA THR A 608 -25.64 18.80 -99.49
C THR A 608 -25.65 19.58 -98.17
N GLU A 609 -25.59 20.93 -98.28
CA GLU A 609 -26.20 22.05 -97.52
C GLU A 609 -26.59 22.02 -96.00
N PRO A 610 -26.81 23.20 -95.36
CA PRO A 610 -26.60 23.41 -93.91
C PRO A 610 -27.87 23.80 -93.11
N ASP A 611 -27.64 24.50 -91.97
CA ASP A 611 -28.56 25.21 -91.05
C ASP A 611 -29.36 24.39 -90.00
N ALA A 612 -28.87 24.42 -88.75
CA ALA A 612 -29.52 25.12 -87.62
C ALA A 612 -28.67 25.04 -86.33
#